data_AF-T1BAH6-F1
#
_entry.id   AF-T1BAH6-F1
#
_cell.length_a   1.000
_cell.length_b   1.000
_cell.length_c   1.000
_cell.angle_alpha   90.00
_cell.angle_beta   90.00
_cell.angle_gamma   90.00
#
_symmetry.space_group_name_H-M   'P 1'
#
loop_
_entity.id
_entity.type
_entity.pdbx_description
1 polymer ?
#
loop_
_entity_poly.entity_id
_entity_poly.type
_entity_poly.pdbx_seq_one_letter_code
_entity_poly.pdbx_strand_id
1 'polypeptide(L)' 'MPTGTCRARRDALKCAPALLDTAMSIAPETRARIDALLQQHRVVLFMKGTRQQPQCGFSAATTHVLNELLPD' A
#
# COMPACT_ATOMS: atom_id res chain seq x y z
N MET A 1 -24.68 35.75 -37.38
CA MET A 1 -23.29 35.69 -36.89
C MET A 1 -23.27 36.09 -35.42
N PRO A 2 -23.33 35.12 -34.48
CA PRO A 2 -23.16 35.39 -33.06
C PRO A 2 -21.66 35.41 -32.70
N THR A 3 -21.24 36.54 -32.19
CA THR A 3 -19.95 36.83 -31.54
C THR A 3 -19.85 36.07 -30.22
N GLY A 4 -18.69 35.46 -29.94
CA GLY A 4 -18.31 35.01 -28.59
C GLY A 4 -18.25 33.50 -28.41
N THR A 5 -17.32 32.82 -29.10
CA THR A 5 -16.90 31.47 -28.70
C THR A 5 -16.13 31.58 -27.39
N CYS A 6 -16.80 31.19 -26.30
CA CYS A 6 -16.21 31.04 -24.97
C CYS A 6 -14.99 30.12 -25.06
N ARG A 7 -13.80 30.73 -25.11
CA ARG A 7 -12.52 30.07 -25.18
C ARG A 7 -12.15 29.55 -23.79
N ALA A 8 -12.85 28.51 -23.34
CA ALA A 8 -12.47 27.70 -22.20
C ALA A 8 -11.14 26.99 -22.53
N ARG A 9 -10.04 27.72 -22.30
CA ARG A 9 -8.71 27.15 -22.25
C ARG A 9 -8.69 26.18 -21.07
N ARG A 10 -8.85 24.90 -21.39
CA ARG A 10 -8.22 23.75 -20.73
C ARG A 10 -8.13 23.87 -19.22
N ASP A 11 -9.07 23.21 -18.56
CA ASP A 11 -9.05 22.78 -17.16
C ASP A 11 -7.83 21.89 -16.82
N ALA A 12 -6.61 22.39 -16.98
CA ALA A 12 -5.38 21.74 -16.54
C ALA A 12 -5.09 22.00 -15.05
N LEU A 13 -6.09 22.41 -14.28
CA LEU A 13 -5.98 22.73 -12.86
C LEU A 13 -7.16 22.14 -12.08
N LYS A 14 -7.49 20.86 -12.34
CA LYS A 14 -8.58 20.19 -11.60
C LYS A 14 -8.22 18.93 -10.80
N CYS A 15 -7.15 18.18 -11.08
CA CYS A 15 -6.85 16.97 -10.28
C CYS A 15 -5.40 16.48 -10.47
N ALA A 16 -4.41 17.10 -9.84
CA ALA A 16 -3.10 16.45 -9.70
C ALA A 16 -2.43 16.80 -8.36
N PRO A 17 -2.61 15.98 -7.31
CA PRO A 17 -1.70 15.97 -6.17
C PRO A 17 -0.65 14.88 -6.40
N ALA A 18 0.11 14.95 -7.50
CA ALA A 18 1.04 13.88 -7.87
C ALA A 18 2.42 14.41 -8.25
N LEU A 19 2.89 15.44 -7.56
CA LEU A 19 4.26 15.90 -7.71
C LEU A 19 4.90 16.21 -6.36
N LEU A 20 5.03 15.17 -5.52
CA LEU A 20 5.95 15.07 -4.38
C LEU A 20 5.87 13.63 -3.84
N ASP A 21 6.49 12.67 -4.53
CA ASP A 21 7.07 11.52 -3.83
C ASP A 21 8.14 10.82 -4.69
N THR A 22 9.37 11.32 -4.63
CA THR A 22 10.56 10.71 -5.26
C THR A 22 11.20 9.68 -4.32
N ALA A 23 10.37 8.80 -3.76
CA ALA A 23 10.78 7.62 -2.99
C ALA A 23 9.81 6.48 -3.32
N MET A 24 10.19 5.60 -4.24
CA MET A 24 9.54 4.29 -4.50
C MET A 24 8.00 4.31 -4.35
N SER A 25 7.29 5.02 -5.23
CA SER A 25 5.83 5.17 -5.10
C SER A 25 5.13 3.82 -5.18
N ILE A 26 4.66 3.31 -4.05
CA ILE A 26 3.77 2.15 -4.02
C ILE A 26 2.45 2.52 -4.69
N ALA A 27 1.84 1.60 -5.43
CA ALA A 27 0.53 1.86 -6.04
C ALA A 27 -0.51 2.21 -4.95
N PRO A 28 -1.39 3.19 -5.17
CA PRO A 28 -2.35 3.64 -4.16
C PRO A 28 -3.29 2.52 -3.70
N GLU A 29 -3.62 1.59 -4.59
CA GLU A 29 -4.39 0.38 -4.27
C GLU A 29 -3.66 -0.53 -3.28
N THR A 30 -2.37 -0.80 -3.52
CA THR A 30 -1.53 -1.62 -2.64
C THR A 30 -1.44 -1.01 -1.24
N ARG A 31 -1.33 0.33 -1.17
CA ARG A 31 -1.30 1.04 0.11
C ARG A 31 -2.61 0.86 0.88
N ALA A 32 -3.74 1.12 0.23
CA ALA A 32 -5.06 0.95 0.85
C ALA A 32 -5.28 -0.49 1.37
N ARG A 33 -4.79 -1.50 0.63
CA ARG A 33 -4.84 -2.90 1.06
C ARG A 33 -3.97 -3.17 2.30
N ILE A 34 -2.76 -2.65 2.34
CA ILE A 34 -1.87 -2.79 3.50
C ILE A 34 -2.50 -2.12 4.72
N ASP A 35 -3.02 -0.90 4.57
CA ASP A 35 -3.65 -0.14 5.65
C ASP A 35 -4.86 -0.89 6.23
N ALA A 36 -5.69 -1.51 5.38
CA ALA A 36 -6.81 -2.33 5.83
C ALA A 36 -6.36 -3.54 6.66
N LEU A 37 -5.29 -4.22 6.27
CA LEU A 37 -4.75 -5.38 7.01
C LEU A 37 -4.19 -4.96 8.38
N LEU A 38 -3.52 -3.82 8.45
CA LEU A 38 -2.98 -3.29 9.70
C LEU A 38 -4.07 -2.85 10.68
N GLN A 39 -5.22 -2.38 10.18
CA GLN A 39 -6.36 -2.02 11.02
C GLN A 39 -7.11 -3.24 11.56
N GLN A 40 -7.16 -4.33 10.80
CA GLN A 40 -7.91 -5.55 11.16
C GLN A 40 -7.18 -6.44 12.17
N HIS A 41 -5.85 -6.38 12.20
CA HIS A 41 -5.03 -7.28 13.01
C HIS A 41 -4.10 -6.49 13.92
N ARG A 42 -4.08 -6.84 15.21
CA ARG A 42 -3.18 -6.22 16.20
C ARG A 42 -1.70 -6.41 15.86
N VAL A 43 -1.36 -7.56 15.26
CA VAL A 43 0.00 -7.91 14.86
C VAL A 43 -0.07 -8.53 13.46
N VAL A 44 0.74 -8.04 12.53
CA VAL A 44 0.84 -8.55 11.16
C VAL A 44 2.31 -8.86 10.85
N LEU A 45 2.57 -10.06 10.34
CA LEU A 45 3.88 -10.47 9.86
C LEU A 45 3.87 -10.63 8.35
N PHE A 46 4.67 -9.82 7.66
CA PHE A 46 4.96 -10.01 6.23
C PHE A 46 6.22 -10.86 6.09
N MET A 47 6.11 -12.02 5.45
CA MET A 47 7.21 -12.99 5.34
C MET A 47 7.26 -13.65 3.95
N LYS A 48 8.37 -14.33 3.66
CA LYS A 48 8.52 -15.13 2.45
C LYS A 48 8.02 -16.56 2.72
N GLY A 49 7.01 -16.99 1.97
CA GLY A 49 6.34 -18.27 2.18
C GLY A 49 5.14 -18.16 3.12
N THR A 50 4.83 -19.23 3.84
CA THR A 50 3.70 -19.30 4.78
C THR A 50 4.19 -19.68 6.18
N ARG A 51 3.33 -19.54 7.20
CA ARG A 51 3.63 -19.95 8.59
C ARG A 51 4.07 -21.42 8.69
N GLN A 52 3.52 -22.31 7.86
CA GLN A 52 3.85 -23.74 7.84
C GLN A 52 5.06 -24.06 6.96
N GLN A 53 5.33 -23.22 5.95
CA GLN A 53 6.40 -23.43 4.97
C GLN A 53 7.15 -22.11 4.71
N PRO A 54 8.06 -21.68 5.61
CA PRO A 54 8.88 -20.49 5.40
C PRO A 54 9.94 -20.74 4.32
N GLN A 55 10.19 -19.76 3.45
CA GLN A 55 11.11 -19.88 2.32
C GLN A 55 12.48 -19.22 2.57
N CYS A 56 12.73 -18.71 3.76
CA CYS A 56 13.97 -18.03 4.13
C CYS A 56 14.25 -18.25 5.62
N GLY A 57 15.52 -18.43 6.01
CA GLY A 57 15.90 -18.66 7.41
C GLY A 57 15.44 -17.55 8.36
N PHE A 58 15.45 -16.29 7.90
CA PHE A 58 14.92 -15.17 8.67
C PHE A 58 13.41 -15.33 8.92
N SER A 59 12.64 -15.62 7.86
CA SER A 59 11.20 -15.84 7.97
C SER A 59 10.85 -17.01 8.90
N ALA A 60 11.65 -18.09 8.89
CA ALA A 60 11.46 -19.23 9.80
C ALA A 60 11.70 -18.86 11.27
N ALA A 61 12.78 -18.13 11.55
CA ALA A 61 13.10 -17.69 12.91
C ALA A 61 12.02 -16.75 13.47
N THR A 62 11.55 -15.78 12.68
CA THR A 62 10.49 -14.85 13.12
C THR A 62 9.17 -15.58 13.39
N THR A 63 8.77 -16.54 12.54
CA THR A 63 7.56 -17.32 12.82
C THR A 63 7.70 -18.16 14.09
N HIS A 64 8.87 -18.76 14.33
CA HIS A 64 9.07 -19.59 15.51
C HIS A 64 8.88 -18.79 16.81
N VAL A 65 9.53 -17.64 16.92
CA VAL A 65 9.40 -16.76 18.10
C VAL A 65 7.95 -16.27 18.26
N LEU A 66 7.29 -15.91 17.16
CA LEU A 66 5.91 -15.43 17.22
C LEU A 66 4.93 -16.51 17.71
N ASN A 67 5.18 -17.78 17.36
CA ASN A 67 4.38 -18.92 17.82
C ASN A 67 4.52 -19.18 19.33
N GLU A 68 5.67 -18.87 19.93
CA GLU A 68 5.89 -19.04 21.37
C GLU A 68 5.20 -17.95 22.20
N LEU A 69 5.10 -16.74 21.65
CA LEU A 69 4.59 -15.56 22.37
C LEU A 69 3.08 -15.37 22.26
N LEU A 70 2.44 -15.92 21.23
CA LEU A 70 1.02 -15.73 20.96
C LEU A 70 0.30 -17.09 20.93
N PRO A 71 -0.70 -17.32 21.80
CA PRO A 71 -1.62 -18.43 21.62
C PRO A 71 -2.45 -18.21 20.34
N ASP A 72 -2.76 -19.29 19.62
CA ASP A 72 -3.51 -19.26 18.35
C ASP A 72 -4.92 -18.66 18.48
#